data_AF-A0A9P5YJX3-F1
#
_entry.id   AF-A0A9P5YJX3-F1
#
_cell.length_a   1.000
_cell.length_b   1.000
_cell.length_c   1.000
_cell.angle_alpha   90.00
_cell.angle_beta   90.00
_cell.angle_gamma   90.00
#
_symmetry.space_group_name_H-M   'P 1'
#
loop_
_entity.id
_entity.type
_entity.pdbx_description
1 polymer ?
#
loop_
_entity_poly.entity_id
_entity_poly.type
_entity_poly.pdbx_seq_one_letter_code
_entity_poly.pdbx_strand_id
1 'polypeptide(L)' 'ASGFNPHLPGFKHNFLGKALGATMWFFIFYRARQDGAKLLGKHPWDNHGHDSNNHH' A
#
# COMPACT_ATOMS: atom_id res chain seq x y z
N ALA A 1 46.48 -13.06 14.23
CA ALA A 1 45.24 -13.28 13.48
C ALA A 1 44.60 -11.92 13.21
N SER A 2 44.40 -11.55 11.93
CA SER A 2 43.73 -10.29 11.57
C SER A 2 42.23 -10.51 11.67
N GLY A 3 41.60 -9.91 12.68
CA GLY A 3 40.17 -10.08 12.99
C GLY A 3 39.27 -9.33 12.00
N PHE A 4 38.09 -9.91 11.74
CA PHE A 4 37.02 -9.29 10.97
C PHE A 4 36.54 -8.03 11.69
N ASN A 5 36.85 -6.85 11.13
CA ASN A 5 36.41 -5.55 11.63
C ASN A 5 35.39 -4.98 10.63
N PRO A 6 34.09 -5.34 10.74
CA PRO A 6 33.07 -4.81 9.86
C PRO A 6 32.92 -3.32 10.14
N HIS A 7 33.12 -2.50 9.12
CA HIS A 7 32.85 -1.07 9.18
C HIS A 7 31.33 -0.90 9.35
N LEU A 8 30.92 -0.40 10.51
CA LEU A 8 29.52 -0.09 10.75
C LEU A 8 29.10 0.99 9.74
N PRO A 9 28.05 0.77 8.93
CA PRO A 9 27.59 1.77 7.99
C PRO A 9 27.26 3.03 8.78
N GLY A 10 27.84 4.16 8.37
CA GLY A 10 27.68 5.42 9.09
C GLY A 10 26.21 5.75 9.33
N PHE A 11 25.89 6.34 10.48
CA PHE A 11 24.52 6.65 10.91
C PHE A 11 23.68 7.34 9.82
N LYS A 12 24.32 8.21 9.02
CA LYS A 12 23.71 8.90 7.87
C LYS A 12 23.18 7.94 6.80
N HIS A 13 23.89 6.86 6.49
CA HIS A 13 23.49 5.87 5.50
C HIS A 13 22.24 5.11 5.95
N ASN A 14 22.23 4.67 7.22
CA ASN A 14 21.06 4.00 7.80
C ASN A 14 19.84 4.92 7.86
N PHE A 15 20.03 6.20 8.23
CA PHE A 15 18.93 7.17 8.27
C PHE A 15 18.32 7.41 6.89
N LEU A 16 19.16 7.65 5.87
CA LEU A 16 18.71 7.84 4.49
C LEU A 16 18.01 6.59 3.95
N GLY A 17 18.57 5.40 4.19
CA GLY A 17 17.95 4.13 3.79
C GLY A 17 16.57 3.94 4.41
N LYS A 18 16.42 4.23 5.70
CA LYS A 18 15.13 4.17 6.41
C LYS A 18 14.15 5.23 5.91
N ALA A 19 14.61 6.46 5.63
CA ALA A 19 13.75 7.53 5.10
C ALA A 19 13.21 7.18 3.70
N LEU A 20 14.04 6.60 2.83
CA LEU A 20 13.63 6.14 1.51
C LEU A 20 12.62 4.98 1.60
N GLY A 21 12.91 3.96 2.42
CA GLY A 21 11.98 2.85 2.65
C GLY A 21 10.66 3.29 3.28
N ALA A 22 10.71 4.20 4.27
CA ALA A 22 9.53 4.78 4.90
C ALA A 22 8.69 5.58 3.90
N THR A 23 9.31 6.36 3.02
CA THR A 23 8.62 7.11 1.95
C THR A 23 7.90 6.16 0.98
N MET A 24 8.56 5.07 0.59
CA MET A 24 7.94 4.05 -0.29
C MET A 24 6.69 3.46 0.34
N TRP A 25 6.78 2.99 1.59
CA TRP A 25 5.62 2.43 2.30
C TRP A 25 4.54 3.47 2.58
N PHE A 26 4.92 4.69 2.96
CA PHE A 26 4.00 5.82 3.12
C PHE A 26 3.17 6.03 1.86
N PHE A 27 3.80 5.97 0.68
CA PHE A 27 3.12 6.17 -0.59
C PHE A 27 2.14 5.03 -0.93
N ILE A 28 2.49 3.78 -0.60
CA ILE A 28 1.60 2.63 -0.75
C ILE A 28 0.35 2.80 0.12
N PHE A 29 0.49 3.17 1.39
CA PHE A 29 -0.66 3.38 2.28
C PHE A 29 -1.49 4.61 1.92
N TYR A 30 -0.84 5.69 1.47
CA TYR A 30 -1.52 6.86 0.93
C TYR A 30 -2.39 6.48 -0.27
N ARG A 31 -1.83 5.73 -1.21
CA ARG A 31 -2.56 5.27 -2.40
C ARG A 31 -3.62 4.24 -2.06
N ALA A 32 -3.37 3.34 -1.11
CA ALA A 32 -4.39 2.41 -0.61
C ALA A 32 -5.57 3.12 0.06
N ARG A 33 -5.35 4.26 0.73
CA ARG A 33 -6.44 5.07 1.28
C ARG A 33 -7.23 5.80 0.18
N GLN A 34 -6.55 6.31 -0.85
CA GLN A 34 -7.21 7.01 -1.96
C GLN A 34 -7.95 6.05 -2.91
N ASP A 35 -7.33 4.92 -3.25
CA ASP A 35 -7.88 3.91 -4.16
C ASP A 35 -8.67 2.81 -3.43
N GLY A 36 -8.66 2.78 -2.09
CA GLY A 36 -9.33 1.76 -1.28
C GLY A 36 -10.85 1.77 -1.42
N ALA A 37 -11.46 2.96 -1.59
CA ALA A 37 -12.89 3.07 -1.88
C ALA A 37 -13.26 2.50 -3.27
N LYS A 38 -12.30 2.46 -4.20
CA LYS A 38 -12.48 1.88 -5.54
C LYS A 38 -12.38 0.35 -5.54
N LEU A 39 -11.65 -0.22 -4.58
CA LEU A 39 -11.47 -1.68 -4.47
C LEU A 39 -12.53 -2.35 -3.58
N LEU A 40 -13.14 -1.61 -2.63
CA LEU A 40 -14.14 -2.14 -1.70
C LEU A 40 -15.60 -1.90 -2.14
N GLY A 41 -15.84 -1.27 -3.29
CA GLY A 41 -17.13 -0.60 -3.54
C GLY A 41 -17.74 -0.74 -4.93
N LYS A 42 -17.57 -1.85 -5.64
CA LYS A 42 -18.46 -2.20 -6.78
C LYS A 42 -18.29 -3.65 -7.19
N HIS A 43 -19.18 -4.52 -6.69
CA HIS A 43 -19.38 -5.81 -7.32
C HIS A 43 -20.25 -5.61 -8.58
N PRO A 44 -19.83 -6.13 -9.75
CA PRO A 44 -20.59 -5.97 -10.99
C PRO A 44 -21.98 -6.62 -10.97
N TRP A 45 -22.29 -7.46 -9.97
CA TRP A 45 -23.58 -8.13 -9.79
C TRP A 45 -24.52 -7.45 -8.78
N ASP A 46 -24.07 -6.46 -8.00
CA ASP A 46 -24.96 -5.66 -7.14
C ASP A 46 -25.92 -4.78 -7.95
N ASN A 47 -25.65 -4.61 -9.25
CA ASN A 47 -26.49 -3.90 -10.21
C ASN A 47 -27.58 -4.77 -10.87
N HIS A 48 -27.72 -6.05 -10.49
CA HIS A 48 -28.63 -7.01 -11.16
C HIS A 48 -29.69 -7.65 -10.24
N GLY A 49 -30.05 -7.03 -9.12
CA GLY A 49 -31.17 -7.46 -8.29
C GLY A 49 -32.25 -6.37 -8.22
N HIS A 50 -33.48 -6.70 -8.64
CA HIS A 50 -34.72 -5.91 -8.60
C HIS A 50 -35.08 -5.08 -9.85
N ASP A 51 -35.47 -5.78 -10.92
CA ASP A 51 -36.54 -5.28 -11.81
C ASP A 51 -37.46 -6.45 -12.20
N SER A 52 -38.25 -6.90 -11.22
CA SER A 52 -39.28 -7.92 -11.40
C SER A 52 -40.55 -7.47 -10.69
N ASN A 53 -41.28 -6.50 -11.27
CA ASN A 53 -42.74 -6.41 -11.23
C ASN A 53 -43.22 -5.08 -11.85
N ASN A 54 -43.49 -5.08 -13.15
CA ASN A 54 -44.58 -4.25 -13.66
C ASN A 54 -45.17 -4.87 -14.94
N HIS A 55 -45.89 -5.97 -14.76
CA HIS A 55 -46.94 -6.39 -15.66
C HIS A 55 -48.26 -6.10 -14.96
N HIS A 56 -48.96 -5.05 -15.37
CA HIS A 56 -50.42 -4.89 -15.36
C HIS A 56 -50.80 -3.64 -16.15
#